data_AF-A0A075U751-F1
#
_entry.id   AF-A0A075U751-F1
#
_cell.length_a   1.000
_cell.length_b   1.000
_cell.length_c   1.000
_cell.angle_alpha   90.00
_cell.angle_beta   90.00
_cell.angle_gamma   90.00
#
_symmetry.space_group_name_H-M   'P 1'
#
loop_
_entity.id
_entity.type
_entity.pdbx_description
1 polymer ?
#
loop_
_entity_poly.entity_id
_entity_poly.type
_entity_poly.pdbx_seq_one_letter_code
_entity_poly.pdbx_strand_id
1 'polypeptide(L)'
;MTDRLQDRLIQYEDSIDADLALINHFNTAARDLTVKHQPEELQTLAEFLTQTKLETVWVTVPRQYSHADWYLVALSRFMSLAGIEGYDMILPEAHEEMHLTFPGFGATAAFAFVPNEGERGGTAFTEVRTGLRLFYWSLERREIKFNAHALADLLIDKLGDAKDRTIFTKMLLDWARYMEETLGYAVDYNVLETANEYVYGVMQTENTAAVLDNLFVQSAATPYVLQRVGNEAVMVLADNVELRLFQTGEEKLWSIQVLDGEDAVSIMDLFLENDFLAAWYMGQRQEFELAYDEELFAEQTGLGHDISRLFSVAQNPSVAEVMPEVEADKVVVEILHPKKD
;
A
#
# COMPACT_ATOMS: atom_id res chain seq x y z
N MET A 1 -1.72 59.65 5.63
CA MET A 1 -1.97 58.60 4.61
C MET A 1 -0.80 57.59 4.68
N THR A 2 -0.55 57.09 5.89
CA THR A 2 0.74 56.52 6.31
C THR A 2 0.49 55.28 7.15
N ASP A 3 -0.46 55.36 8.09
CA ASP A 3 -0.80 54.25 8.99
C ASP A 3 -1.39 53.07 8.23
N ARG A 4 -2.33 53.31 7.29
CA ARG A 4 -2.92 52.25 6.46
C ARG A 4 -1.92 51.55 5.52
N LEU A 5 -0.85 52.24 5.09
CA LEU A 5 0.19 51.62 4.27
C LEU A 5 1.12 50.79 5.15
N GLN A 6 1.50 51.32 6.30
CA GLN A 6 2.31 50.62 7.29
C GLN A 6 1.61 49.36 7.80
N ASP A 7 0.33 49.44 8.17
CA ASP A 7 -0.46 48.28 8.60
C ASP A 7 -0.54 47.20 7.52
N ARG A 8 -0.67 47.61 6.25
CA ARG A 8 -0.69 46.68 5.11
C ARG A 8 0.66 46.02 4.86
N LEU A 9 1.76 46.75 5.04
CA LEU A 9 3.11 46.21 4.90
C LEU A 9 3.42 45.20 6.02
N ILE A 10 3.01 45.50 7.26
CA ILE A 10 3.14 44.57 8.38
C ILE A 10 2.34 43.30 8.13
N GLN A 11 1.07 43.40 7.72
CA GLN A 11 0.24 42.22 7.41
C GLN A 11 0.81 41.36 6.27
N TYR A 12 1.45 42.00 5.29
CA TYR A 12 2.13 41.30 4.21
C TYR A 12 3.38 40.56 4.69
N GLU A 13 4.22 41.21 5.49
CA GLU A 13 5.40 40.60 6.11
C GLU A 13 5.00 39.42 7.01
N ASP A 14 4.01 39.61 7.87
CA ASP A 14 3.46 38.55 8.74
C ASP A 14 2.97 37.33 7.94
N SER A 15 2.39 37.56 6.76
CA SER A 15 1.91 36.47 5.90
C SER A 15 3.06 35.68 5.26
N ILE A 16 4.12 36.37 4.82
CA ILE A 16 5.33 35.70 4.31
C ILE A 16 6.01 34.90 5.41
N ASP A 17 6.14 35.48 6.60
CA ASP A 17 6.78 34.82 7.74
C ASP A 17 6.00 33.58 8.17
N ALA A 18 4.66 33.61 8.12
CA ALA A 18 3.82 32.45 8.35
C ALA A 18 4.05 31.34 7.31
N ASP A 19 4.10 31.68 6.01
CA ASP A 19 4.34 30.73 4.92
C ASP A 19 5.74 30.10 5.06
N LEU A 20 6.77 30.90 5.36
CA LEU A 20 8.14 30.42 5.59
C LEU A 20 8.24 29.54 6.84
N ALA A 21 7.53 29.88 7.91
CA ALA A 21 7.49 29.07 9.12
C ALA A 21 6.86 27.69 8.87
N LEU A 22 5.77 27.63 8.10
CA LEU A 22 5.13 26.37 7.72
C LEU A 22 6.08 25.49 6.89
N ILE A 23 6.75 26.06 5.88
CA ILE A 23 7.72 25.34 5.04
C ILE A 23 8.87 24.80 5.89
N ASN A 24 9.41 25.62 6.81
CA ASN A 24 10.48 25.18 7.70
C ASN A 24 10.02 24.03 8.61
N HIS A 25 8.82 24.13 9.18
CA HIS A 25 8.26 23.07 10.01
C HIS A 25 8.05 21.77 9.21
N PHE A 26 7.53 21.86 7.99
CA PHE A 26 7.37 20.74 7.06
C PHE A 26 8.70 20.06 6.76
N ASN A 27 9.75 20.81 6.44
CA ASN A 27 11.07 20.27 6.18
C ASN A 27 11.69 19.59 7.42
N THR A 28 11.49 20.17 8.61
CA THR A 28 11.91 19.53 9.86
C THR A 28 11.16 18.22 10.09
N ALA A 29 9.84 18.21 9.89
CA ALA A 29 9.04 17.01 10.06
C ALA A 29 9.44 15.90 9.08
N ALA A 30 9.67 16.25 7.82
CA ALA A 30 10.16 15.33 6.78
C ALA A 30 11.49 14.69 7.17
N ARG A 31 12.44 15.50 7.67
CA ARG A 31 13.73 15.00 8.16
C ARG A 31 13.54 14.09 9.37
N ASP A 32 12.76 14.51 10.34
CA ASP A 32 12.55 13.78 11.58
C ASP A 32 11.86 12.44 11.33
N LEU A 33 10.91 12.36 10.38
CA LEU A 33 10.27 11.10 9.96
C LEU A 33 11.31 10.04 9.56
N THR A 34 12.41 10.46 8.91
CA THR A 34 13.45 9.53 8.45
C THR A 34 14.42 9.06 9.54
N VAL A 35 14.62 9.84 10.61
CA VAL A 35 15.66 9.56 11.62
C VAL A 35 15.12 9.16 12.99
N LYS A 36 13.85 9.45 13.28
CA LYS A 36 13.25 9.12 14.57
C LYS A 36 12.92 7.62 14.66
N HIS A 37 12.90 7.15 15.91
CA HIS A 37 12.67 5.74 16.27
C HIS A 37 11.50 5.52 17.22
N GLN A 38 10.88 6.59 17.72
CA GLN A 38 9.71 6.46 18.61
C GLN A 38 8.44 6.34 17.77
N PRO A 39 7.64 5.26 17.90
CA PRO A 39 6.50 5.00 17.02
C PRO A 39 5.44 6.11 17.04
N GLU A 40 5.04 6.58 18.22
CA GLU A 40 4.01 7.63 18.36
C GLU A 40 4.49 9.00 17.83
N GLU A 41 5.80 9.30 17.96
CA GLU A 41 6.36 10.50 17.33
C GLU A 41 6.33 10.40 15.80
N LEU A 42 6.65 9.22 15.24
CA LEU A 42 6.56 8.98 13.80
C LEU A 42 5.12 9.03 13.28
N GLN A 43 4.16 8.50 14.02
CA GLN A 43 2.73 8.62 13.71
C GLN A 43 2.32 10.09 13.59
N THR A 44 2.69 10.91 14.58
CA THR A 44 2.37 12.35 14.58
C THR A 44 3.01 13.07 13.38
N LEU A 45 4.27 12.73 13.06
CA LEU A 45 4.97 13.31 11.90
C LEU A 45 4.34 12.88 10.57
N ALA A 46 3.97 11.61 10.44
CA ALA A 46 3.32 11.08 9.26
C ALA A 46 1.93 11.72 9.05
N GLU A 47 1.12 11.85 10.10
CA GLU A 47 -0.16 12.57 10.04
C GLU A 47 0.04 14.00 9.55
N PHE A 48 0.98 14.74 10.14
CA PHE A 48 1.26 16.12 9.73
C PHE A 48 1.68 16.23 8.27
N LEU A 49 2.62 15.41 7.80
CA LEU A 49 3.13 15.45 6.42
C LEU A 49 2.08 15.02 5.40
N THR A 50 1.26 14.03 5.74
CA THR A 50 0.23 13.51 4.83
C THR A 50 -1.01 14.40 4.76
N GLN A 51 -1.23 15.30 5.73
CA GLN A 51 -2.37 16.24 5.73
C GLN A 51 -2.00 17.67 5.29
N THR A 52 -0.72 18.06 5.42
CA THR A 52 -0.29 19.44 5.14
C THR A 52 -0.04 19.68 3.66
N LYS A 53 -0.71 20.69 3.10
CA LYS A 53 -0.42 21.23 1.76
C LYS A 53 0.45 22.47 1.87
N LEU A 54 1.55 22.54 1.11
CA LEU A 54 2.39 23.74 0.99
C LEU A 54 1.94 24.67 -0.14
N GLU A 55 0.65 24.64 -0.49
CA GLU A 55 0.02 25.60 -1.41
C GLU A 55 -0.14 26.96 -0.70
N THR A 56 1.00 27.62 -0.43
CA THR A 56 1.01 28.92 0.25
C THR A 56 0.76 30.07 -0.73
N VAL A 57 0.19 31.17 -0.24
CA VAL A 57 -0.24 32.29 -1.10
C VAL A 57 0.95 33.14 -1.55
N TRP A 58 1.99 33.24 -0.71
CA TRP A 58 3.11 34.16 -0.95
C TRP A 58 4.41 33.45 -1.30
N VAL A 59 4.57 32.16 -0.96
CA VAL A 59 5.80 31.39 -1.19
C VAL A 59 5.53 30.10 -1.98
N THR A 60 6.08 30.00 -3.18
CA THR A 60 5.97 28.77 -3.97
C THR A 60 7.14 27.83 -3.68
N VAL A 61 6.84 26.60 -3.27
CA VAL A 61 7.84 25.52 -3.17
C VAL A 61 7.78 24.71 -4.48
N PRO A 62 8.83 24.75 -5.33
CA PRO A 62 8.75 24.28 -6.72
C PRO A 62 8.81 22.76 -6.88
N ARG A 63 9.28 22.02 -5.87
CA ARG A 63 9.35 20.54 -5.88
C ARG A 63 8.77 20.01 -4.58
N GLN A 64 7.78 19.13 -4.66
CA GLN A 64 7.08 18.60 -3.48
C GLN A 64 6.63 17.17 -3.75
N TYR A 65 6.94 16.26 -2.84
CA TYR A 65 6.31 14.94 -2.83
C TYR A 65 4.81 15.09 -2.57
N SER A 66 4.02 14.24 -3.22
CA SER A 66 2.59 14.19 -3.03
C SER A 66 2.24 13.66 -1.63
N HIS A 67 0.99 13.86 -1.20
CA HIS A 67 0.49 13.27 0.03
C HIS A 67 0.65 11.74 0.05
N ALA A 68 0.43 11.08 -1.09
CA ALA A 68 0.57 9.63 -1.22
C ALA A 68 2.01 9.16 -1.04
N ASP A 69 2.99 9.94 -1.50
CA ASP A 69 4.40 9.60 -1.32
C ASP A 69 4.81 9.63 0.16
N TRP A 70 4.25 10.57 0.95
CA TRP A 70 4.50 10.60 2.40
C TRP A 70 3.92 9.39 3.13
N TYR A 71 2.82 8.81 2.64
CA TYR A 71 2.33 7.51 3.14
C TYR A 71 3.34 6.39 2.84
N LEU A 72 3.99 6.37 1.67
CA LEU A 72 5.03 5.39 1.36
C LEU A 72 6.26 5.54 2.27
N VAL A 73 6.70 6.77 2.52
CA VAL A 73 7.79 7.02 3.49
C VAL A 73 7.38 6.51 4.87
N ALA A 74 6.19 6.86 5.35
CA ALA A 74 5.69 6.42 6.65
C ALA A 74 5.61 4.89 6.74
N LEU A 75 5.07 4.22 5.72
CA LEU A 75 5.01 2.76 5.63
C LEU A 75 6.41 2.14 5.74
N SER A 76 7.38 2.63 4.97
CA SER A 76 8.77 2.16 5.04
C SER A 76 9.38 2.36 6.43
N ARG A 77 9.11 3.50 7.08
CA ARG A 77 9.62 3.75 8.44
C ARG A 77 9.01 2.79 9.46
N PHE A 78 7.70 2.53 9.41
CA PHE A 78 7.07 1.56 10.31
C PHE A 78 7.55 0.13 10.04
N MET A 79 7.67 -0.27 8.78
CA MET A 79 8.27 -1.56 8.43
C MET A 79 9.70 -1.70 8.96
N SER A 80 10.52 -0.66 8.82
CA SER A 80 11.89 -0.64 9.38
C SER A 80 11.90 -0.77 10.90
N LEU A 81 10.97 -0.13 11.63
CA LEU A 81 10.87 -0.28 13.08
C LEU A 81 10.36 -1.66 13.52
N ALA A 82 9.51 -2.28 12.70
CA ALA A 82 9.07 -3.66 12.88
C ALA A 82 10.17 -4.69 12.55
N GLY A 83 11.33 -4.26 12.03
CA GLY A 83 12.41 -5.14 11.59
C GLY A 83 12.09 -5.88 10.28
N ILE A 84 11.16 -5.36 9.49
CA ILE A 84 10.73 -5.94 8.22
C ILE A 84 11.69 -5.46 7.13
N GLU A 85 12.25 -6.43 6.41
CA GLU A 85 13.22 -6.23 5.32
C GLU A 85 12.69 -6.84 4.02
N GLY A 86 13.44 -6.71 2.91
CA GLY A 86 13.12 -7.37 1.64
C GLY A 86 12.24 -6.56 0.69
N TYR A 87 12.10 -5.25 0.92
CA TYR A 87 11.51 -4.30 -0.03
C TYR A 87 12.52 -3.19 -0.33
N ASP A 88 12.33 -2.53 -1.48
CA ASP A 88 13.11 -1.38 -1.92
C ASP A 88 12.18 -0.20 -2.22
N MET A 89 12.75 1.01 -2.15
CA MET A 89 12.05 2.25 -2.51
C MET A 89 12.72 2.86 -3.75
N ILE A 90 11.94 3.12 -4.79
CA ILE A 90 12.39 3.83 -5.99
C ILE A 90 12.00 5.31 -5.86
N LEU A 91 13.02 6.17 -5.96
CA LEU A 91 12.90 7.64 -5.95
C LEU A 91 13.59 8.19 -7.21
N PRO A 92 12.87 8.42 -8.32
CA PRO A 92 13.46 8.98 -9.53
C PRO A 92 13.92 10.44 -9.27
N GLU A 93 15.18 10.78 -9.53
CA GLU A 93 15.69 12.16 -9.31
C GLU A 93 14.92 13.23 -10.14
N ALA A 94 14.38 12.82 -11.28
CA ALA A 94 13.67 13.68 -12.23
C ALA A 94 12.19 13.93 -11.89
N HIS A 95 11.57 13.12 -11.02
CA HIS A 95 10.13 13.17 -10.74
C HIS A 95 9.87 13.00 -9.23
N GLU A 96 8.94 13.78 -8.68
CA GLU A 96 8.52 13.65 -7.27
C GLU A 96 7.49 12.53 -7.12
N GLU A 97 7.86 11.30 -7.47
CA GLU A 97 7.03 10.10 -7.35
C GLU A 97 7.81 9.02 -6.61
N MET A 98 7.18 8.36 -5.65
CA MET A 98 7.77 7.24 -4.93
C MET A 98 7.04 5.94 -5.26
N HIS A 99 7.81 4.87 -5.37
CA HIS A 99 7.26 3.52 -5.49
C HIS A 99 7.97 2.57 -4.55
N LEU A 100 7.21 1.67 -3.92
CA LEU A 100 7.75 0.50 -3.27
C LEU A 100 7.88 -0.62 -4.32
N THR A 101 9.00 -1.32 -4.31
CA THR A 101 9.22 -2.52 -5.11
C THR A 101 9.59 -3.69 -4.23
N PHE A 102 9.17 -4.88 -4.65
CA PHE A 102 9.51 -6.12 -3.98
C PHE A 102 10.37 -6.97 -4.92
N PRO A 103 11.65 -7.25 -4.61
CA PRO A 103 12.57 -7.94 -5.51
C PRO A 103 12.05 -9.29 -6.03
N GLY A 104 11.31 -10.05 -5.22
CA GLY A 104 10.72 -11.33 -5.61
C GLY A 104 9.68 -11.24 -6.75
N PHE A 105 9.10 -10.05 -6.96
CA PHE A 105 8.14 -9.84 -8.06
C PHE A 105 8.79 -9.28 -9.33
N GLY A 106 10.13 -9.16 -9.33
CA GLY A 106 10.91 -8.62 -10.43
C GLY A 106 10.62 -7.14 -10.71
N ALA A 107 11.24 -6.64 -11.78
CA ALA A 107 11.13 -5.24 -12.20
C ALA A 107 9.77 -4.89 -12.85
N THR A 108 8.69 -5.60 -12.50
CA THR A 108 7.36 -5.40 -13.10
C THR A 108 6.27 -5.08 -12.09
N ALA A 109 6.56 -5.21 -10.79
CA ALA A 109 5.63 -4.84 -9.73
C ALA A 109 6.14 -3.62 -8.97
N ALA A 110 5.37 -2.55 -9.06
CA ALA A 110 5.56 -1.34 -8.28
C ALA A 110 4.28 -1.09 -7.49
N PHE A 111 4.43 -0.54 -6.29
CA PHE A 111 3.32 -0.22 -5.41
C PHE A 111 3.39 1.25 -5.00
N ALA A 112 2.23 1.89 -4.94
CA ALA A 112 2.10 3.27 -4.49
C ALA A 112 0.81 3.45 -3.69
N PHE A 113 0.75 4.52 -2.91
CA PHE A 113 -0.52 4.92 -2.30
C PHE A 113 -1.34 5.76 -3.27
N VAL A 114 -2.65 5.59 -3.17
CA VAL A 114 -3.63 6.34 -3.95
C VAL A 114 -4.62 6.95 -2.97
N PRO A 115 -4.85 8.28 -3.00
CA PRO A 115 -5.88 8.89 -2.15
C PRO A 115 -7.23 8.23 -2.36
N ASN A 116 -7.96 7.99 -1.28
CA ASN A 116 -9.34 7.55 -1.38
C ASN A 116 -10.26 8.78 -1.50
N GLU A 117 -10.99 8.92 -2.61
CA GLU A 117 -11.77 10.13 -2.89
C GLU A 117 -13.11 10.24 -2.10
N GLY A 118 -13.39 9.30 -1.20
CA GLY A 118 -14.60 9.29 -0.37
C GLY A 118 -14.50 10.10 0.93
N GLU A 119 -15.63 10.28 1.62
CA GLU A 119 -15.68 10.96 2.94
C GLU A 119 -14.84 10.26 4.01
N ARG A 120 -14.55 8.98 3.81
CA ARG A 120 -13.62 8.22 4.67
C ARG A 120 -12.15 8.68 4.50
N GLY A 121 -11.76 9.45 3.50
CA GLY A 121 -10.37 9.89 3.32
C GLY A 121 -9.35 8.73 3.38
N GLY A 122 -8.11 9.01 3.79
CA GLY A 122 -7.02 8.03 3.84
C GLY A 122 -6.53 7.62 2.44
N THR A 123 -5.76 6.52 2.38
CA THR A 123 -5.15 6.05 1.12
C THR A 123 -5.28 4.55 0.94
N ALA A 124 -5.19 4.10 -0.31
CA ALA A 124 -5.13 2.69 -0.68
C ALA A 124 -3.74 2.34 -1.22
N PHE A 125 -3.11 1.33 -0.63
CA PHE A 125 -1.87 0.77 -1.16
C PHE A 125 -2.19 -0.07 -2.39
N THR A 126 -1.63 0.30 -3.53
CA THR A 126 -2.11 -0.13 -4.84
C THR A 126 -0.96 -0.66 -5.69
N GLU A 127 -1.15 -1.79 -6.34
CA GLU A 127 -0.21 -2.25 -7.38
C GLU A 127 -0.44 -1.43 -8.65
N VAL A 128 0.61 -0.74 -9.10
CA VAL A 128 0.50 0.36 -10.06
C VAL A 128 0.05 -0.12 -11.45
N ARG A 129 0.44 -1.33 -11.88
CA ARG A 129 0.11 -1.84 -13.22
C ARG A 129 -1.36 -2.23 -13.35
N THR A 130 -1.89 -2.89 -12.32
CA THR A 130 -3.23 -3.49 -12.32
C THR A 130 -4.26 -2.57 -11.68
N GLY A 131 -3.83 -1.58 -10.88
CA GLY A 131 -4.73 -0.71 -10.13
C GLY A 131 -5.36 -1.41 -8.92
N LEU A 132 -4.93 -2.63 -8.59
CA LEU A 132 -5.48 -3.42 -7.49
C LEU A 132 -5.10 -2.78 -6.14
N ARG A 133 -6.13 -2.31 -5.42
CA ARG A 133 -6.04 -1.70 -4.08
C ARG A 133 -5.98 -2.79 -3.02
N LEU A 134 -4.78 -3.11 -2.54
CA LEU A 134 -4.51 -4.25 -1.66
C LEU A 134 -4.96 -4.03 -0.22
N PHE A 135 -4.77 -2.81 0.30
CA PHE A 135 -5.27 -2.43 1.61
C PHE A 135 -5.54 -0.94 1.68
N TYR A 136 -6.44 -0.58 2.58
CA TYR A 136 -6.75 0.77 2.99
C TYR A 136 -5.97 1.13 4.26
N TRP A 137 -5.46 2.37 4.34
CA TRP A 137 -4.81 2.89 5.53
C TRP A 137 -5.25 4.34 5.83
N SER A 138 -5.71 4.56 7.06
CA SER A 138 -5.97 5.87 7.63
C SER A 138 -5.07 6.12 8.83
N LEU A 139 -4.18 7.11 8.71
CA LEU A 139 -3.40 7.59 9.84
C LEU A 139 -4.32 8.27 10.88
N GLU A 140 -5.22 9.13 10.42
CA GLU A 140 -6.14 9.92 11.28
C GLU A 140 -7.05 9.03 12.14
N ARG A 141 -7.62 7.97 11.54
CA ARG A 141 -8.51 7.05 12.27
C ARG A 141 -7.80 5.87 12.90
N ARG A 142 -6.50 5.72 12.67
CA ARG A 142 -5.71 4.54 13.04
C ARG A 142 -6.39 3.25 12.59
N GLU A 143 -6.72 3.19 11.30
CA GLU A 143 -7.49 2.09 10.70
C GLU A 143 -6.73 1.48 9.52
N ILE A 144 -6.64 0.15 9.48
CA ILE A 144 -6.12 -0.62 8.35
C ILE A 144 -7.16 -1.66 7.96
N LYS A 145 -7.44 -1.81 6.66
CA LYS A 145 -8.34 -2.85 6.15
C LYS A 145 -7.73 -3.52 4.93
N PHE A 146 -7.63 -4.84 4.93
CA PHE A 146 -7.15 -5.59 3.78
C PHE A 146 -8.27 -5.95 2.80
N ASN A 147 -7.95 -5.95 1.51
CA ASN A 147 -8.90 -6.26 0.45
C ASN A 147 -8.71 -7.69 -0.04
N ALA A 148 -9.57 -8.62 0.40
CA ALA A 148 -9.52 -10.02 -0.01
C ALA A 148 -9.57 -10.20 -1.53
N HIS A 149 -10.43 -9.44 -2.21
CA HIS A 149 -10.58 -9.51 -3.66
C HIS A 149 -9.26 -9.17 -4.36
N ALA A 150 -8.70 -8.00 -4.07
CA ALA A 150 -7.50 -7.52 -4.73
C ALA A 150 -6.25 -8.34 -4.39
N LEU A 151 -6.12 -8.80 -3.14
CA LEU A 151 -5.02 -9.68 -2.72
C LEU A 151 -5.09 -11.03 -3.43
N ALA A 152 -6.27 -11.66 -3.51
CA ALA A 152 -6.44 -12.91 -4.24
C ALA A 152 -6.14 -12.74 -5.74
N ASP A 153 -6.66 -11.67 -6.35
CA ASP A 153 -6.42 -11.34 -7.75
C ASP A 153 -4.94 -11.15 -8.05
N LEU A 154 -4.22 -10.44 -7.19
CA LEU A 154 -2.81 -10.16 -7.41
C LEU A 154 -1.95 -11.40 -7.15
N LEU A 155 -2.14 -12.04 -6.00
CA LEU A 155 -1.21 -13.04 -5.48
C LEU A 155 -1.49 -14.44 -6.02
N ILE A 156 -2.74 -14.79 -6.35
CA ILE A 156 -3.02 -16.11 -6.92
C ILE A 156 -2.76 -16.11 -8.43
N ASP A 157 -3.24 -15.09 -9.15
CA ASP A 157 -3.28 -15.08 -10.62
C ASP A 157 -2.13 -14.28 -11.27
N LYS A 158 -1.69 -13.16 -10.69
CA LYS A 158 -0.97 -12.12 -11.46
C LYS A 158 0.50 -11.94 -11.13
N LEU A 159 1.05 -12.53 -10.05
CA LEU A 159 2.34 -12.07 -9.52
C LEU A 159 3.25 -13.16 -8.95
N GLY A 160 4.54 -13.17 -9.33
CA GLY A 160 5.61 -13.93 -8.65
C GLY A 160 5.46 -15.45 -8.62
N ASP A 161 6.39 -16.13 -7.95
CA ASP A 161 6.23 -17.54 -7.57
C ASP A 161 5.58 -17.69 -6.18
N ALA A 162 5.19 -18.92 -5.80
CA ALA A 162 4.53 -19.20 -4.53
C ALA A 162 5.30 -18.66 -3.31
N LYS A 163 6.63 -18.82 -3.31
CA LYS A 163 7.47 -18.41 -2.18
C LYS A 163 7.50 -16.90 -2.01
N ASP A 164 7.67 -16.17 -3.11
CA ASP A 164 7.72 -14.71 -3.08
C ASP A 164 6.37 -14.11 -2.66
N ARG A 165 5.26 -14.74 -3.07
CA ARG A 165 3.90 -14.36 -2.61
C ARG A 165 3.75 -14.53 -1.11
N THR A 166 4.21 -15.66 -0.54
CA THR A 166 4.16 -15.91 0.92
C THR A 166 5.05 -14.93 1.71
N ILE A 167 6.22 -14.56 1.19
CA ILE A 167 7.05 -13.55 1.86
C ILE A 167 6.37 -12.19 1.86
N PHE A 168 5.71 -11.83 0.75
CA PHE A 168 4.97 -10.57 0.65
C PHE A 168 3.73 -10.54 1.55
N THR A 169 2.94 -11.61 1.64
CA THR A 169 1.80 -11.67 2.59
C THR A 169 2.28 -11.55 4.02
N LYS A 170 3.37 -12.24 4.37
CA LYS A 170 4.00 -12.13 5.68
C LYS A 170 4.48 -10.72 5.98
N MET A 171 5.10 -10.03 5.01
CA MET A 171 5.51 -8.63 5.16
C MET A 171 4.33 -7.72 5.51
N LEU A 172 3.19 -7.87 4.82
CA LEU A 172 1.98 -7.10 5.08
C LEU A 172 1.38 -7.42 6.45
N LEU A 173 1.33 -8.70 6.83
CA LEU A 173 0.80 -9.15 8.11
C LEU A 173 1.66 -8.67 9.28
N ASP A 174 2.98 -8.85 9.20
CA ASP A 174 3.92 -8.43 10.24
C ASP A 174 3.88 -6.89 10.43
N TRP A 175 3.73 -6.13 9.33
CA TRP A 175 3.54 -4.68 9.41
C TRP A 175 2.24 -4.32 10.12
N ALA A 176 1.12 -4.92 9.72
CA ALA A 176 -0.18 -4.60 10.29
C ALA A 176 -0.27 -4.98 11.79
N ARG A 177 0.31 -6.12 12.19
CA ARG A 177 0.46 -6.52 13.60
C ARG A 177 1.28 -5.52 14.39
N TYR A 178 2.39 -5.06 13.84
CA TYR A 178 3.18 -4.02 14.46
C TYR A 178 2.36 -2.74 14.71
N MET A 179 1.55 -2.33 13.73
CA MET A 179 0.68 -1.16 13.86
C MET A 179 -0.42 -1.35 14.93
N GLU A 180 -1.04 -2.53 14.98
CA GLU A 180 -2.02 -2.88 16.01
C GLU A 180 -1.40 -2.88 17.42
N GLU A 181 -0.34 -3.67 17.62
CA GLU A 181 0.28 -3.91 18.92
C GLU A 181 0.98 -2.66 19.48
N THR A 182 1.61 -1.88 18.61
CA THR A 182 2.47 -0.75 19.03
C THR A 182 1.72 0.58 19.05
N LEU A 183 0.78 0.79 18.12
CA LEU A 183 0.09 2.07 17.92
C LEU A 183 -1.43 1.98 18.17
N GLY A 184 -1.96 0.80 18.49
CA GLY A 184 -3.37 0.60 18.78
C GLY A 184 -4.27 0.79 17.56
N TYR A 185 -3.78 0.46 16.37
CA TYR A 185 -4.59 0.50 15.16
C TYR A 185 -5.73 -0.53 15.21
N ALA A 186 -6.91 -0.15 14.71
CA ALA A 186 -7.96 -1.10 14.37
C ALA A 186 -7.60 -1.73 13.02
N VAL A 187 -7.29 -3.03 13.03
CA VAL A 187 -6.87 -3.75 11.83
C VAL A 187 -7.92 -4.80 11.47
N ASP A 188 -8.43 -4.73 10.25
CA ASP A 188 -9.16 -5.84 9.61
C ASP A 188 -8.18 -6.59 8.70
N TYR A 189 -7.57 -7.65 9.25
CA TYR A 189 -6.62 -8.53 8.56
C TYR A 189 -7.28 -9.28 7.39
N ASN A 190 -8.60 -9.47 7.44
CA ASN A 190 -9.40 -10.15 6.43
C ASN A 190 -8.73 -11.46 5.98
N VAL A 191 -8.42 -11.62 4.69
CA VAL A 191 -7.83 -12.83 4.10
C VAL A 191 -6.45 -13.22 4.68
N LEU A 192 -5.80 -12.32 5.41
CA LEU A 192 -4.51 -12.54 6.08
C LEU A 192 -4.64 -12.90 7.56
N GLU A 193 -5.84 -12.97 8.11
CA GLU A 193 -6.07 -13.34 9.51
C GLU A 193 -5.61 -14.77 9.77
N THR A 194 -4.95 -15.02 10.91
CA THR A 194 -4.45 -16.35 11.26
C THR A 194 -5.09 -16.92 12.52
N ALA A 195 -5.88 -16.13 13.25
CA ALA A 195 -6.55 -16.60 14.45
C ALA A 195 -7.51 -17.77 14.14
N ASN A 196 -7.37 -18.88 14.87
CA ASN A 196 -8.16 -20.09 14.68
C ASN A 196 -9.67 -19.86 14.88
N GLU A 197 -10.05 -18.90 15.72
CA GLU A 197 -11.45 -18.52 15.95
C GLU A 197 -12.03 -17.61 14.85
N TYR A 198 -11.21 -17.12 13.93
CA TYR A 198 -11.68 -16.23 12.88
C TYR A 198 -12.56 -16.98 11.88
N VAL A 199 -13.71 -16.37 11.58
CA VAL A 199 -14.69 -16.91 10.64
C VAL A 199 -14.74 -15.97 9.44
N TYR A 200 -14.20 -16.43 8.33
CA TYR A 200 -14.23 -15.72 7.07
C TYR A 200 -15.65 -15.72 6.50
N GLY A 201 -16.27 -14.55 6.46
CA GLY A 201 -17.54 -14.34 5.79
C GLY A 201 -17.41 -14.49 4.28
N VAL A 202 -18.50 -14.89 3.62
CA VAL A 202 -18.54 -15.07 2.17
C VAL A 202 -19.70 -14.28 1.59
N MET A 203 -19.41 -13.51 0.55
CA MET A 203 -20.40 -12.96 -0.37
C MET A 203 -20.86 -14.08 -1.30
N GLN A 204 -22.16 -14.36 -1.28
CA GLN A 204 -22.71 -15.51 -1.99
C GLN A 204 -23.94 -15.15 -2.82
N THR A 205 -24.12 -15.91 -3.90
CA THR A 205 -25.38 -15.93 -4.67
C THR A 205 -26.27 -17.09 -4.19
N GLU A 206 -27.48 -17.22 -4.76
CA GLU A 206 -28.44 -18.27 -4.34
C GLU A 206 -27.95 -19.72 -4.63
N ASN A 207 -26.96 -19.94 -5.50
CA ASN A 207 -26.56 -21.27 -5.98
C ASN A 207 -25.27 -21.85 -5.34
N THR A 208 -25.10 -21.71 -4.02
CA THR A 208 -23.87 -22.16 -3.33
C THR A 208 -23.67 -23.68 -3.24
N ALA A 209 -24.69 -24.49 -3.53
CA ALA A 209 -24.55 -25.95 -3.52
C ALA A 209 -23.56 -26.45 -4.58
N ALA A 210 -23.58 -25.83 -5.77
CA ALA A 210 -22.69 -26.19 -6.88
C ALA A 210 -21.21 -25.90 -6.55
N VAL A 211 -20.96 -24.86 -5.75
CA VAL A 211 -19.60 -24.44 -5.33
C VAL A 211 -18.92 -25.52 -4.50
N LEU A 212 -19.65 -26.16 -3.57
CA LEU A 212 -19.11 -27.22 -2.72
C LEU A 212 -18.97 -28.55 -3.45
N ASP A 213 -19.91 -28.88 -4.32
CA ASP A 213 -19.80 -30.05 -5.19
C ASP A 213 -18.55 -29.95 -6.08
N ASN A 214 -18.24 -28.73 -6.57
CA ASN A 214 -17.02 -28.47 -7.30
C ASN A 214 -15.77 -28.71 -6.45
N LEU A 215 -15.72 -28.20 -5.21
CA LEU A 215 -14.62 -28.45 -4.28
C LEU A 215 -14.44 -29.95 -4.01
N PHE A 216 -15.55 -30.67 -3.80
CA PHE A 216 -15.52 -32.12 -3.59
C PHE A 216 -14.90 -32.86 -4.78
N VAL A 217 -15.34 -32.54 -6.01
CA VAL A 217 -14.80 -33.13 -7.24
C VAL A 217 -13.31 -32.78 -7.42
N GLN A 218 -12.90 -31.54 -7.17
CA GLN A 218 -11.49 -31.14 -7.28
C GLN A 218 -10.62 -31.83 -6.23
N SER A 219 -11.10 -31.95 -4.99
CA SER A 219 -10.37 -32.63 -3.91
C SER A 219 -10.13 -34.12 -4.19
N ALA A 220 -11.02 -34.78 -4.94
CA ALA A 220 -10.85 -36.19 -5.29
C ALA A 220 -9.61 -36.49 -6.17
N ALA A 221 -9.04 -35.45 -6.81
CA ALA A 221 -7.80 -35.57 -7.58
C ALA A 221 -6.53 -35.30 -6.73
N THR A 222 -6.68 -35.02 -5.44
CA THR A 222 -5.60 -34.68 -4.50
C THR A 222 -5.52 -35.70 -3.37
N PRO A 223 -4.48 -35.71 -2.52
CA PRO A 223 -4.44 -36.57 -1.33
C PRO A 223 -5.37 -36.09 -0.20
N TYR A 224 -5.99 -34.91 -0.34
CA TYR A 224 -6.83 -34.31 0.69
C TYR A 224 -8.29 -34.70 0.50
N VAL A 225 -8.89 -35.28 1.54
CA VAL A 225 -10.26 -35.78 1.48
C VAL A 225 -11.20 -34.75 2.11
N LEU A 226 -12.12 -34.21 1.31
CA LEU A 226 -13.25 -33.44 1.82
C LEU A 226 -14.28 -34.40 2.45
N GLN A 227 -14.55 -34.22 3.73
CA GLN A 227 -15.52 -35.00 4.49
C GLN A 227 -16.68 -34.12 4.91
N ARG A 228 -17.90 -34.65 4.81
CA ARG A 228 -19.08 -33.99 5.38
C ARG A 228 -19.27 -34.43 6.82
N VAL A 229 -19.19 -33.50 7.75
CA VAL A 229 -19.44 -33.71 9.18
C VAL A 229 -20.68 -32.90 9.57
N GLY A 230 -21.84 -33.55 9.57
CA GLY A 230 -23.12 -32.86 9.78
C GLY A 230 -23.46 -31.89 8.65
N ASN A 231 -23.53 -30.60 8.99
CA ASN A 231 -23.77 -29.50 8.04
C ASN A 231 -22.48 -28.79 7.60
N GLU A 232 -21.33 -29.32 7.98
CA GLU A 232 -20.01 -28.77 7.70
C GLU A 232 -19.30 -29.64 6.67
N ALA A 233 -18.49 -29.02 5.83
CA ALA A 233 -17.53 -29.70 4.97
C ALA A 233 -16.13 -29.41 5.54
N VAL A 234 -15.40 -30.47 5.88
CA VAL A 234 -14.09 -30.39 6.55
C VAL A 234 -13.06 -31.09 5.68
N MET A 235 -11.94 -30.42 5.45
CA MET A 235 -10.78 -30.96 4.75
C MET A 235 -9.56 -30.81 5.64
N VAL A 236 -8.82 -31.90 5.83
CA VAL A 236 -7.51 -31.86 6.52
C VAL A 236 -6.42 -31.81 5.45
N LEU A 237 -5.63 -30.74 5.49
CA LEU A 237 -4.54 -30.43 4.57
C LEU A 237 -3.19 -30.91 5.14
N ALA A 238 -2.10 -30.49 4.52
CA ALA A 238 -0.75 -30.73 5.05
C ALA A 238 -0.60 -30.12 6.45
N ASP A 239 0.34 -30.66 7.22
CA ASP A 239 0.68 -30.18 8.57
C ASP A 239 -0.51 -30.10 9.55
N ASN A 240 -1.54 -30.92 9.30
CA ASN A 240 -2.75 -31.01 10.11
C ASN A 240 -3.56 -29.70 10.17
N VAL A 241 -3.45 -28.86 9.14
CA VAL A 241 -4.30 -27.68 8.98
C VAL A 241 -5.68 -28.12 8.49
N GLU A 242 -6.75 -27.71 9.17
CA GLU A 242 -8.13 -27.98 8.80
C GLU A 242 -8.77 -26.78 8.10
N LEU A 243 -9.35 -27.01 6.94
CA LEU A 243 -10.26 -26.08 6.27
C LEU A 243 -11.69 -26.52 6.52
N ARG A 244 -12.50 -25.66 7.12
CA ARG A 244 -13.92 -25.91 7.40
C ARG A 244 -14.80 -24.93 6.63
N LEU A 245 -15.81 -25.45 5.96
CA LEU A 245 -16.87 -24.68 5.31
C LEU A 245 -18.20 -25.04 5.97
N PHE A 246 -18.92 -24.05 6.46
CA PHE A 246 -20.16 -24.25 7.19
C PHE A 246 -21.11 -23.07 7.02
N GLN A 247 -22.39 -23.30 7.33
CA GLN A 247 -23.41 -22.25 7.28
C GLN A 247 -23.59 -21.60 8.65
N THR A 248 -23.54 -20.29 8.71
CA THR A 248 -23.75 -19.48 9.92
C THR A 248 -25.04 -18.65 9.83
N GLY A 249 -25.60 -18.32 10.99
CA GLY A 249 -26.79 -17.48 11.12
C GLY A 249 -28.11 -18.12 10.65
N GLU A 250 -29.19 -17.36 10.79
CA GLU A 250 -30.53 -17.81 10.35
C GLU A 250 -30.66 -17.86 8.82
N GLU A 251 -29.94 -16.97 8.13
CA GLU A 251 -29.90 -16.87 6.66
C GLU A 251 -29.02 -17.95 6.02
N LYS A 252 -28.33 -18.77 6.82
CA LYS A 252 -27.45 -19.87 6.38
C LYS A 252 -26.38 -19.39 5.38
N LEU A 253 -25.74 -18.29 5.72
CA LEU A 253 -24.63 -17.76 4.93
C LEU A 253 -23.42 -18.67 5.09
N TRP A 254 -22.75 -18.99 3.99
CA TRP A 254 -21.53 -19.76 4.06
C TRP A 254 -20.43 -18.96 4.73
N SER A 255 -19.60 -19.69 5.46
CA SER A 255 -18.42 -19.17 6.11
C SER A 255 -17.31 -20.19 6.03
N ILE A 256 -16.08 -19.70 6.08
CA ILE A 256 -14.87 -20.51 6.07
C ILE A 256 -14.14 -20.30 7.38
N GLN A 257 -13.50 -21.35 7.88
CA GLN A 257 -12.59 -21.29 9.01
C GLN A 257 -11.36 -22.12 8.71
N VAL A 258 -10.20 -21.60 9.10
CA VAL A 258 -8.91 -22.30 9.03
C VAL A 258 -8.49 -22.62 10.45
N LEU A 259 -8.10 -23.87 10.71
CA LEU A 259 -7.60 -24.28 12.02
C LEU A 259 -6.25 -24.98 11.89
N ASP A 260 -5.23 -24.45 12.53
CA ASP A 260 -3.89 -25.05 12.61
C ASP A 260 -3.47 -25.39 14.06
N GLY A 261 -4.18 -24.85 15.06
CA GLY A 261 -3.89 -24.98 16.49
C GLY A 261 -2.82 -24.03 17.04
N GLU A 262 -2.18 -23.21 16.21
CA GLU A 262 -1.08 -22.31 16.57
C GLU A 262 -1.32 -20.84 16.18
N ASP A 263 -2.47 -20.52 15.56
CA ASP A 263 -2.87 -19.20 15.09
C ASP A 263 -1.86 -18.62 14.07
N ALA A 264 -1.37 -19.45 13.15
CA ALA A 264 -0.25 -19.14 12.27
C ALA A 264 -0.60 -19.16 10.77
N VAL A 265 -1.64 -19.89 10.36
CA VAL A 265 -2.01 -20.09 8.95
C VAL A 265 -3.28 -19.32 8.60
N SER A 266 -3.19 -18.44 7.60
CA SER A 266 -4.33 -17.75 7.02
C SER A 266 -4.96 -18.53 5.86
N ILE A 267 -6.17 -18.13 5.44
CA ILE A 267 -6.76 -18.69 4.21
C ILE A 267 -5.96 -18.30 2.96
N MET A 268 -5.30 -17.15 2.94
CA MET A 268 -4.40 -16.78 1.84
C MET A 268 -3.23 -17.76 1.76
N ASP A 269 -2.63 -18.15 2.88
CA ASP A 269 -1.54 -19.14 2.89
C ASP A 269 -2.02 -20.48 2.31
N LEU A 270 -3.23 -20.92 2.68
CA LEU A 270 -3.84 -22.11 2.07
C LEU A 270 -3.98 -22.00 0.56
N PHE A 271 -4.40 -20.84 0.03
CA PHE A 271 -4.49 -20.62 -1.41
C PHE A 271 -3.11 -20.60 -2.08
N LEU A 272 -2.08 -20.05 -1.43
CA LEU A 272 -0.73 -19.99 -1.99
C LEU A 272 -0.01 -21.34 -1.98
N GLU A 273 -0.33 -22.21 -1.01
CA GLU A 273 0.31 -23.53 -0.87
C GLU A 273 -0.43 -24.65 -1.61
N ASN A 274 -1.71 -24.44 -1.95
CA ASN A 274 -2.57 -25.47 -2.55
C ASN A 274 -3.20 -24.99 -3.86
N ASP A 275 -2.54 -25.29 -4.99
CA ASP A 275 -3.00 -24.90 -6.33
C ASP A 275 -4.47 -25.26 -6.62
N PHE A 276 -4.95 -26.41 -6.12
CA PHE A 276 -6.33 -26.84 -6.33
C PHE A 276 -7.33 -25.97 -5.54
N LEU A 277 -7.00 -25.53 -4.32
CA LEU A 277 -7.84 -24.61 -3.55
C LEU A 277 -7.86 -23.24 -4.21
N ALA A 278 -6.70 -22.78 -4.68
CA ALA A 278 -6.58 -21.53 -5.41
C ALA A 278 -7.43 -21.54 -6.69
N ALA A 279 -7.30 -22.59 -7.51
CA ALA A 279 -8.08 -22.77 -8.73
C ALA A 279 -9.58 -22.91 -8.46
N TRP A 280 -9.98 -23.66 -7.43
CA TRP A 280 -11.36 -23.73 -6.98
C TRP A 280 -11.89 -22.35 -6.61
N TYR A 281 -11.24 -21.66 -5.67
CA TYR A 281 -11.69 -20.35 -5.19
C TYR A 281 -11.84 -19.36 -6.35
N MET A 282 -10.78 -19.19 -7.15
CA MET A 282 -10.77 -18.25 -8.27
C MET A 282 -11.83 -18.58 -9.31
N GLY A 283 -12.14 -19.86 -9.53
CA GLY A 283 -13.18 -20.31 -10.46
C GLY A 283 -14.61 -20.12 -9.96
N GLN A 284 -14.82 -19.96 -8.65
CA GLN A 284 -16.15 -19.82 -8.04
C GLN A 284 -16.49 -18.39 -7.58
N ARG A 285 -15.58 -17.42 -7.71
CA ARG A 285 -15.74 -16.05 -7.14
C ARG A 285 -17.01 -15.30 -7.52
N GLN A 286 -17.60 -15.58 -8.68
CA GLN A 286 -18.89 -14.94 -9.03
C GLN A 286 -20.06 -15.40 -8.15
N GLU A 287 -19.97 -16.60 -7.57
CA GLU A 287 -21.02 -17.20 -6.75
C GLU A 287 -20.62 -17.30 -5.27
N PHE A 288 -19.32 -17.27 -4.98
CA PHE A 288 -18.72 -17.49 -3.67
C PHE A 288 -17.38 -16.75 -3.57
N GLU A 289 -17.37 -15.61 -2.91
CA GLU A 289 -16.17 -14.77 -2.72
C GLU A 289 -16.01 -14.40 -1.25
N LEU A 290 -14.78 -14.37 -0.74
CA LEU A 290 -14.53 -13.90 0.62
C LEU A 290 -15.01 -12.46 0.77
N ALA A 291 -15.74 -12.18 1.85
CA ALA A 291 -16.32 -10.87 2.07
C ALA A 291 -15.24 -9.80 2.32
N TYR A 292 -15.42 -8.63 1.71
CA TYR A 292 -14.57 -7.46 1.88
C TYR A 292 -15.42 -6.17 1.88
N ASP A 293 -14.82 -5.02 2.19
CA ASP A 293 -15.52 -3.73 2.18
C ASP A 293 -15.64 -3.19 0.74
N GLU A 294 -16.65 -3.65 -0.02
CA GLU A 294 -16.86 -3.29 -1.43
C GLU A 294 -16.95 -1.77 -1.64
N GLU A 295 -17.62 -1.05 -0.74
CA GLU A 295 -17.76 0.41 -0.86
C GLU A 295 -16.42 1.13 -0.72
N LEU A 296 -15.58 0.67 0.22
CA LEU A 296 -14.25 1.24 0.43
C LEU A 296 -13.31 0.96 -0.75
N PHE A 297 -13.43 -0.21 -1.37
CA PHE A 297 -12.52 -0.70 -2.41
C PHE A 297 -13.05 -0.61 -3.84
N ALA A 298 -14.27 -0.11 -4.04
CA ALA A 298 -14.84 0.11 -5.36
C ALA A 298 -13.84 0.84 -6.27
N GLU A 299 -13.69 0.34 -7.50
CA GLU A 299 -12.75 0.89 -8.48
C GLU A 299 -13.00 2.40 -8.66
N GLN A 300 -12.04 3.21 -8.25
CA GLN A 300 -11.99 4.60 -8.67
C GLN A 300 -11.19 4.64 -9.95
N THR A 301 -11.90 4.82 -11.07
CA THR A 301 -11.33 4.87 -12.41
C THR A 301 -10.23 5.92 -12.48
N GLY A 302 -8.96 5.51 -12.65
CA GLY A 302 -7.92 6.50 -12.96
C GLY A 302 -6.44 6.16 -12.72
N LEU A 303 -5.94 4.94 -12.94
CA LEU A 303 -4.48 4.69 -12.87
C LEU A 303 -3.98 3.77 -13.97
N GLY A 304 -4.10 4.21 -15.22
CA GLY A 304 -3.28 3.64 -16.30
C GLY A 304 -1.92 4.35 -16.36
N HIS A 305 -0.97 3.98 -15.50
CA HIS A 305 0.40 4.50 -15.56
C HIS A 305 1.32 3.53 -16.31
N ASP A 306 2.05 4.03 -17.32
CA ASP A 306 3.10 3.25 -18.01
C ASP A 306 4.34 3.15 -17.10
N ILE A 307 4.37 2.08 -16.29
CA ILE A 307 5.44 1.82 -15.33
C ILE A 307 6.76 1.38 -15.98
N SER A 308 6.80 1.13 -17.29
CA SER A 308 8.01 0.68 -18.00
C SER A 308 9.17 1.68 -17.86
N ARG A 309 8.85 2.97 -17.66
CA ARG A 309 9.83 4.04 -17.46
C ARG A 309 10.47 4.02 -16.08
N LEU A 310 9.75 3.57 -15.04
CA LEU A 310 10.26 3.48 -13.67
C LEU A 310 11.45 2.52 -13.57
N PHE A 311 11.41 1.43 -14.32
CA PHE A 311 12.44 0.38 -14.30
C PHE A 311 13.59 0.61 -15.28
N SER A 312 13.47 1.61 -16.16
CA SER A 312 14.55 1.98 -17.09
C SER A 312 15.71 2.72 -16.40
N VAL A 313 15.44 3.40 -15.28
CA VAL A 313 16.45 4.14 -14.50
C VAL A 313 17.22 3.22 -13.55
N ALA A 314 16.56 2.19 -12.98
CA ALA A 314 17.17 1.25 -12.05
C ALA A 314 18.26 0.34 -12.66
N GLN A 315 18.38 0.29 -14.00
CA GLN A 315 19.38 -0.54 -14.70
C GLN A 315 20.69 0.19 -15.05
N ASN A 316 20.91 1.45 -14.63
CA ASN A 316 22.17 2.17 -14.85
C ASN A 316 22.78 2.70 -13.54
N PRO A 317 23.57 1.91 -12.79
CA PRO A 317 24.46 2.45 -11.77
C PRO A 317 25.72 2.99 -12.46
N SER A 318 25.57 4.04 -13.27
CA SER A 318 26.69 4.75 -13.89
C SER A 318 26.24 6.10 -14.43
N VAL A 319 26.15 7.09 -13.56
CA VAL A 319 26.42 8.47 -13.97
C VAL A 319 27.63 8.93 -13.18
N ALA A 320 28.80 8.55 -13.68
CA ALA A 320 29.98 9.37 -13.50
C ALA A 320 29.72 10.73 -14.18
N GLU A 321 29.94 11.79 -13.41
CA GLU A 321 30.25 13.16 -13.85
C GLU A 321 29.62 13.62 -15.17
N VAL A 322 28.53 14.38 -15.07
CA VAL A 322 28.31 15.52 -15.97
C VAL A 322 28.07 16.74 -15.10
N MET A 323 29.18 17.38 -14.70
CA MET A 323 29.13 18.80 -14.36
C MET A 323 28.59 19.55 -15.59
N PRO A 324 27.72 20.55 -15.44
CA PRO A 324 27.36 21.40 -16.56
C PRO A 324 28.62 22.15 -17.00
N GLU A 325 29.04 21.91 -18.24
CA GLU A 325 30.01 22.73 -18.94
C GLU A 325 29.42 24.15 -19.00
N VAL A 326 29.95 25.04 -18.17
CA VAL A 326 29.63 26.47 -18.25
C VAL A 326 30.17 26.96 -19.59
N GLU A 327 29.29 27.10 -20.58
CA GLU A 327 29.60 27.89 -21.77
C GLU A 327 29.94 29.31 -21.30
N ALA A 328 31.23 29.64 -21.41
CA ALA A 328 31.73 30.97 -21.15
C ALA A 328 31.13 31.92 -22.20
N ASP A 329 30.08 32.62 -21.78
CA ASP A 329 29.48 33.69 -22.55
C ASP A 329 30.55 34.74 -22.86
N LYS A 330 30.70 35.05 -24.15
CA LYS A 330 31.71 36.00 -24.65
C LYS A 330 31.37 37.39 -24.14
N VAL A 331 32.03 37.81 -23.07
CA VAL A 331 32.12 39.23 -22.69
C VAL A 331 32.87 39.96 -23.80
N VAL A 332 32.13 40.67 -24.66
CA VAL A 332 32.70 41.65 -25.59
C VAL A 332 33.08 42.87 -24.75
N VAL A 333 34.37 42.97 -24.39
CA VAL A 333 34.95 44.19 -23.84
C VAL A 333 35.26 45.12 -25.02
N GLU A 334 34.42 46.14 -25.21
CA GLU A 334 34.71 47.26 -26.13
C GLU A 334 35.83 48.12 -25.53
N ILE A 335 37.05 47.96 -26.05
CA ILE A 335 38.18 48.82 -25.69
C ILE A 335 38.16 50.05 -26.61
N LEU A 336 37.57 51.15 -26.12
CA LEU A 336 37.69 52.47 -26.76
C LEU A 336 39.13 52.99 -26.64
N HIS A 337 39.86 53.00 -27.75
CA HIS A 337 41.09 53.77 -27.88
C HIS A 337 40.80 55.16 -28.48
N PRO A 338 41.43 56.22 -27.98
CA PRO A 338 41.19 57.59 -28.46
C PRO A 338 41.82 57.81 -29.84
N LYS A 339 41.06 58.41 -30.76
CA LYS A 339 41.58 58.93 -32.03
C LYS A 339 42.53 60.10 -31.75
N LYS A 340 43.78 59.96 -32.20
CA LYS A 340 44.63 61.07 -32.62
C LYS A 340 44.28 61.38 -34.07
N ASP A 341 43.78 62.58 -34.32
CA ASP A 341 44.44 63.61 -35.14
C ASP A 341 43.75 64.96 -34.91
#